data_AF-C6A2W2-F1
#
_entry.id   AF-C6A2W2-F1
#
_cell.length_a   1.000
_cell.length_b   1.000
_cell.length_c   1.000
_cell.angle_alpha   90.00
_cell.angle_beta   90.00
_cell.angle_gamma   90.00
#
_symmetry.space_group_name_H-M   'P 1'
#
loop_
_entity.id
_entity.type
_entity.pdbx_description
1 polymer ?
#
loop_
_entity_poly.entity_id
_entity_poly.type
_entity_poly.pdbx_seq_one_letter_code
_entity_poly.pdbx_strand_id
1 'polypeptide(L)'
;MNAENKMSIIFYGIGALAGVISGILSTQAPMGYVAGLLVYLISPKVVMAVVKDLPEELKNDRVLLRKGIWGFLLFWLYFTLFSYNLILQPEPKFYSNQSLLYNITKG
;
A
#
# COMPACT_ATOMS: atom_id res chain seq x y z
N MET A 1 19.03 -13.38 -6.35
CA MET A 1 17.57 -13.17 -6.16
C MET A 1 16.91 -13.27 -7.53
N ASN A 2 15.88 -14.11 -7.69
CA ASN A 2 15.17 -14.30 -8.97
C ASN A 2 14.52 -12.97 -9.44
N ALA A 3 14.39 -12.77 -10.75
CA ALA A 3 13.80 -11.56 -11.34
C ALA A 3 12.37 -11.31 -10.82
N GLU A 4 11.58 -12.37 -10.61
CA GLU A 4 10.25 -12.28 -10.01
C GLU A 4 10.28 -11.73 -8.58
N ASN A 5 11.22 -12.19 -7.74
CA ASN A 5 11.35 -11.66 -6.38
C ASN A 5 11.79 -10.19 -6.37
N LYS A 6 12.70 -9.79 -7.28
CA LYS A 6 13.10 -8.38 -7.44
C LYS A 6 11.87 -7.53 -7.80
N MET A 7 11.06 -8.00 -8.74
CA MET A 7 9.84 -7.33 -9.16
C MET A 7 8.85 -7.18 -8.00
N SER A 8 8.57 -8.27 -7.27
CA SER A 8 7.63 -8.24 -6.14
C SER A 8 8.05 -7.25 -5.07
N ILE A 9 9.34 -7.21 -4.70
CA ILE A 9 9.86 -6.23 -3.72
C ILE A 9 9.63 -4.79 -4.19
N ILE A 10 9.82 -4.51 -5.49
CA ILE A 10 9.58 -3.17 -6.03
C ILE A 10 8.10 -2.83 -5.98
N PHE A 11 7.20 -3.76 -6.33
CA PHE A 11 5.75 -3.53 -6.18
C PHE A 11 5.33 -3.32 -4.73
N TYR A 12 5.95 -4.02 -3.76
CA TYR A 12 5.71 -3.79 -2.35
C TYR A 12 6.16 -2.38 -1.93
N GLY A 13 7.35 -1.96 -2.38
CA GLY A 13 7.88 -0.62 -2.11
C GLY A 13 7.02 0.49 -2.73
N ILE A 14 6.61 0.33 -3.99
CA ILE A 14 5.71 1.28 -4.67
C ILE A 14 4.35 1.29 -3.98
N GLY A 15 3.81 0.13 -3.61
CA GLY A 15 2.56 0.00 -2.85
C GLY A 15 2.64 0.72 -1.50
N ALA A 16 3.73 0.53 -0.75
CA ALA A 16 3.93 1.20 0.53
C ALA A 16 3.97 2.72 0.39
N LEU A 17 4.76 3.25 -0.55
CA LEU A 17 4.86 4.69 -0.81
C LEU A 17 3.51 5.27 -1.26
N ALA A 18 2.84 4.61 -2.20
CA ALA A 18 1.52 4.99 -2.65
C ALA A 18 0.50 4.98 -1.50
N GLY A 19 0.59 3.99 -0.62
CA GLY A 19 -0.25 3.87 0.57
C GLY A 19 -0.06 5.02 1.54
N VAL A 20 1.19 5.40 1.84
CA VAL A 20 1.49 6.56 2.69
C VAL A 20 0.90 7.85 2.10
N ILE A 21 1.09 8.09 0.81
CA ILE A 21 0.52 9.26 0.11
C ILE A 21 -1.02 9.23 0.20
N SER A 22 -1.63 8.08 -0.10
CA SER A 22 -3.08 7.87 0.00
C SER A 22 -3.63 8.15 1.39
N GLY A 23 -2.98 7.65 2.45
CA GLY A 23 -3.45 7.83 3.82
C GLY A 23 -3.32 9.27 4.30
N ILE A 24 -2.20 9.95 3.98
CA ILE A 24 -2.02 11.38 4.26
C ILE A 24 -3.12 12.19 3.58
N LEU A 25 -3.33 12.00 2.28
CA LEU A 25 -4.34 12.75 1.52
C LEU A 25 -5.77 12.43 1.99
N SER A 26 -6.02 11.21 2.45
CA SER A 26 -7.35 10.81 2.95
C SER A 26 -7.74 11.54 4.24
N THR A 27 -6.79 12.12 4.97
CA THR A 27 -7.10 12.97 6.13
C THR A 27 -7.66 14.34 5.73
N GLN A 28 -7.42 14.76 4.49
CA GLN A 28 -7.85 16.07 3.97
C GLN A 28 -9.07 15.95 3.04
N ALA A 29 -9.18 14.84 2.29
CA ALA A 29 -10.26 14.61 1.35
C ALA A 29 -10.74 13.15 1.39
N PRO A 30 -12.06 12.86 1.40
CA PRO A 30 -12.58 11.49 1.44
C PRO A 30 -12.08 10.56 0.33
N MET A 31 -11.72 11.12 -0.84
CA MET A 31 -11.21 10.39 -2.00
C MET A 31 -9.68 10.44 -2.12
N GLY A 32 -8.96 10.92 -1.09
CA GLY A 32 -7.49 11.02 -1.11
C GLY A 32 -6.79 9.68 -1.37
N TYR A 33 -7.42 8.57 -1.01
CA TYR A 33 -6.90 7.23 -1.24
C TYR A 33 -6.72 6.89 -2.73
N VAL A 34 -7.50 7.51 -3.63
CA VAL A 34 -7.43 7.27 -5.08
C VAL A 34 -6.09 7.71 -5.67
N ALA A 35 -5.42 8.71 -5.08
CA ALA A 35 -4.13 9.20 -5.57
C ALA A 35 -3.07 8.09 -5.61
N GLY A 36 -2.97 7.26 -4.57
CA GLY A 36 -2.05 6.11 -4.57
C GLY A 36 -2.46 5.03 -5.56
N LEU A 37 -3.75 4.82 -5.83
CA LEU A 37 -4.19 3.89 -6.87
C LEU A 37 -3.75 4.34 -8.28
N LEU A 38 -3.68 5.65 -8.54
CA LEU A 38 -3.14 6.15 -9.81
C LEU A 38 -1.64 5.84 -9.97
N VAL A 39 -0.89 5.75 -8.86
CA VAL A 39 0.54 5.38 -8.89
C VAL A 39 0.72 3.96 -9.44
N TYR A 40 -0.22 3.06 -9.21
CA TYR A 40 -0.18 1.70 -9.75
C TYR A 40 -0.19 1.68 -11.29
N LEU A 41 -0.90 2.60 -11.93
CA LEU A 41 -0.93 2.69 -13.40
C LEU A 41 0.44 3.07 -13.99
N ILE A 42 1.27 3.75 -13.20
CA ILE A 42 2.61 4.22 -13.59
C ILE A 42 3.69 3.22 -13.15
N SER A 43 3.39 2.31 -12.22
CA SER A 43 4.36 1.39 -11.65
C SER A 43 5.08 0.49 -12.67
N PRO A 44 4.49 0.02 -13.79
CA PRO A 44 5.23 -0.78 -14.78
C PRO A 44 6.42 -0.02 -15.37
N LYS A 45 6.24 1.28 -15.65
CA LYS A 45 7.32 2.15 -16.16
C LYS A 45 8.46 2.26 -15.16
N VAL A 46 8.12 2.38 -13.87
CA VAL A 46 9.12 2.42 -12.77
C VAL A 46 9.87 1.09 -12.69
N VAL A 47 9.15 -0.04 -12.73
CA VAL A 47 9.76 -1.38 -12.66
C VAL A 47 10.72 -1.61 -13.82
N MET A 48 10.32 -1.28 -15.05
CA MET A 48 11.17 -1.43 -16.24
C MET A 48 12.40 -0.50 -16.22
N ALA A 49 12.27 0.71 -15.65
CA ALA A 49 13.39 1.63 -15.51
C ALA A 49 14.41 1.18 -14.43
N VAL A 50 13.92 0.57 -13.35
CA VAL A 50 14.75 0.18 -12.20
C VAL A 50 15.37 -1.21 -12.39
N VAL A 51 14.65 -2.16 -12.98
CA VAL A 51 15.13 -3.54 -13.15
C VAL A 51 15.55 -3.79 -14.59
N LYS A 52 16.85 -3.66 -14.84
CA LYS A 52 17.43 -3.81 -16.18
C LYS A 52 17.43 -5.25 -16.70
N ASP A 53 17.46 -6.23 -15.81
CA ASP A 53 17.56 -7.66 -16.14
C ASP A 53 16.19 -8.36 -16.24
N LEU A 54 15.14 -7.64 -16.66
CA LEU A 54 13.82 -8.24 -16.83
C LEU A 54 13.83 -9.22 -18.03
N PRO A 55 13.31 -10.45 -17.88
CA PRO A 55 13.04 -11.33 -19.02
C PRO A 55 12.08 -10.65 -20.00
N GLU A 56 12.22 -10.92 -21.29
CA GLU A 56 11.39 -10.29 -22.34
C GLU A 56 9.90 -10.50 -22.13
N GLU A 57 9.52 -11.67 -21.60
CA GLU A 57 8.13 -12.01 -21.23
C GLU A 57 7.52 -11.05 -20.20
N LEU A 58 8.36 -10.46 -19.34
CA LEU A 58 7.96 -9.53 -18.29
C LEU A 58 8.07 -8.06 -18.73
N LYS A 59 8.64 -7.76 -19.90
CA LYS A 59 8.71 -6.39 -20.46
C LYS A 59 7.39 -5.93 -21.10
N ASN A 60 6.27 -6.43 -20.59
CA ASN A 60 4.93 -6.06 -21.03
C ASN A 60 4.16 -5.45 -19.84
N ASP A 61 3.71 -4.21 -19.99
CA ASP A 61 2.98 -3.46 -18.96
C ASP A 61 1.80 -4.25 -18.39
N ARG A 62 0.99 -4.90 -19.23
CA ARG A 62 -0.18 -5.65 -18.78
C ARG A 62 0.20 -6.85 -17.93
N VAL A 63 1.30 -7.52 -18.27
CA VAL A 63 1.81 -8.68 -17.52
C VAL A 63 2.35 -8.22 -16.16
N LEU A 64 3.10 -7.11 -16.14
CA LEU A 64 3.62 -6.52 -14.91
C LEU A 64 2.51 -6.09 -13.96
N LEU A 65 1.50 -5.40 -14.47
CA LEU A 65 0.33 -5.03 -13.68
C LEU A 65 -0.31 -6.28 -13.10
N ARG A 66 -0.71 -7.25 -13.94
CA ARG A 66 -1.42 -8.46 -13.47
C ARG A 66 -0.64 -9.25 -12.42
N LYS A 67 0.68 -9.38 -12.57
CA LYS A 67 1.53 -10.05 -11.58
C LYS A 67 1.71 -9.22 -10.29
N GLY A 68 1.87 -7.90 -10.42
CA GLY A 68 2.12 -7.00 -9.30
C GLY A 68 0.87 -6.56 -8.53
N ILE A 69 -0.35 -6.85 -9.01
CA ILE A 69 -1.59 -6.30 -8.47
C ILE A 69 -1.79 -6.58 -6.98
N TRP A 70 -1.62 -7.83 -6.57
CA TRP A 70 -1.84 -8.23 -5.18
C TRP A 70 -0.77 -7.68 -4.25
N GLY A 71 0.49 -7.70 -4.70
CA GLY A 71 1.59 -7.12 -3.93
C GLY A 71 1.42 -5.64 -3.72
N PHE A 72 1.07 -4.92 -4.78
CA PHE A 72 0.78 -3.49 -4.70
C PHE A 72 -0.42 -3.22 -3.80
N LEU A 73 -1.58 -3.84 -4.06
CA LEU A 73 -2.83 -3.54 -3.36
C LEU A 73 -2.75 -3.83 -1.85
N LEU A 74 -2.12 -4.93 -1.46
CA LEU A 74 -1.99 -5.28 -0.03
C LEU A 74 -1.13 -4.27 0.71
N PHE A 75 0.02 -3.90 0.14
CA PHE A 75 0.90 -2.89 0.74
C PHE A 75 0.27 -1.50 0.70
N TRP A 76 -0.33 -1.12 -0.42
CA TRP A 76 -1.06 0.14 -0.57
C TRP A 76 -2.16 0.28 0.49
N LEU A 77 -3.01 -0.74 0.64
CA LEU A 77 -4.11 -0.71 1.62
C LEU A 77 -3.58 -0.65 3.05
N TYR A 78 -2.60 -1.51 3.38
CA TYR A 78 -1.99 -1.54 4.70
C TYR A 78 -1.40 -0.18 5.08
N PHE A 79 -0.55 0.39 4.22
CA PHE A 79 0.09 1.68 4.51
C PHE A 79 -0.87 2.86 4.43
N THR A 80 -1.94 2.78 3.63
CA THR A 80 -3.03 3.79 3.64
C THR A 80 -3.69 3.84 4.99
N LEU A 81 -4.16 2.70 5.50
CA LEU A 81 -4.81 2.63 6.81
C LEU A 81 -3.84 3.01 7.93
N PHE A 82 -2.60 2.50 7.88
CA PHE A 82 -1.59 2.79 8.88
C PHE A 82 -1.30 4.29 8.98
N SER A 83 -0.98 4.94 7.86
CA SER A 83 -0.66 6.38 7.84
C SER A 83 -1.88 7.25 8.17
N TYR A 84 -3.07 6.89 7.70
CA TYR A 84 -4.32 7.57 8.04
C TYR A 84 -4.58 7.55 9.56
N ASN A 85 -4.46 6.38 10.19
CA ASN A 85 -4.67 6.24 11.63
C ASN A 85 -3.56 6.91 12.45
N LEU A 86 -2.32 6.91 11.97
CA LEU A 86 -1.20 7.56 12.65
C LEU A 86 -1.40 9.08 12.74
N ILE A 87 -2.04 9.68 11.73
CA ILE A 87 -2.32 11.12 11.67
C ILE A 87 -3.56 11.48 12.48
N LEU A 88 -4.67 10.75 12.32
CA LEU A 88 -5.92 11.07 13.00
C LEU A 88 -5.94 10.67 14.47
N GLN A 89 -5.09 9.71 14.88
CA GLN A 89 -5.00 9.20 16.24
C GLN A 89 -6.38 8.94 16.89
N PRO A 90 -7.24 8.13 16.26
CA PRO A 90 -8.60 7.94 16.76
C PRO A 90 -8.57 7.35 18.17
N GLU A 91 -9.33 7.97 19.08
CA GLU A 91 -9.49 7.44 20.43
C GLU A 91 -10.18 6.06 20.38
N PRO A 92 -9.74 5.10 21.22
CA PRO A 92 -10.39 3.81 21.29
C PRO A 92 -11.81 3.97 21.82
N LYS A 93 -12.80 3.65 20.97
CA LYS A 93 -14.20 3.65 21.37
C LYS A 93 -14.60 2.27 21.91
N PHE A 94 -14.90 2.22 23.20
CA PHE A 94 -15.33 0.98 23.85
C PHE A 94 -16.81 0.71 23.59
N TYR A 95 -17.10 -0.26 22.73
CA TYR A 95 -18.48 -0.70 22.47
C TYR A 95 -18.96 -1.77 23.44
N SER A 96 -18.07 -2.31 24.29
CA SER A 96 -18.40 -3.27 25.33
C SER A 96 -17.50 -3.11 26.55
N ASN A 97 -18.14 -3.13 27.72
CA ASN A 97 -17.48 -3.08 29.02
C ASN A 97 -16.77 -4.40 29.38
N GLN A 98 -16.89 -5.43 28.54
CA GLN A 98 -16.18 -6.71 28.68
C GLN A 98 -14.93 -6.78 27.79
N SER A 99 -14.73 -5.80 26.90
CA SER A 99 -13.60 -5.81 25.99
C SER A 99 -12.27 -5.71 26.74
N LEU A 100 -11.26 -6.45 26.26
CA LEU A 100 -9.94 -6.50 26.87
C LEU A 100 -9.34 -5.09 27.02
N LEU A 101 -9.49 -4.27 25.98
CA LEU A 101 -8.98 -2.90 25.96
C LEU A 101 -9.68 -2.03 27.02
N TYR A 102 -10.99 -2.17 27.21
CA TYR A 102 -11.74 -1.43 28.23
C TYR A 102 -11.28 -1.77 29.66
N ASN A 103 -11.01 -3.06 29.91
CA ASN A 103 -10.51 -3.51 31.21
C ASN A 103 -9.07 -3.04 31.48
N ILE A 104 -8.23 -2.93 30.45
CA ILE A 104 -6.86 -2.40 30.58
C ILE A 104 -6.87 -0.90 30.90
N THR A 105 -7.80 -0.13 30.33
CA THR A 105 -7.93 1.32 30.63
C THR A 105 -8.52 1.65 32.00
N LYS A 106 -8.96 0.65 32.77
CA LYS A 106 -9.50 0.81 34.12
C LYS A 106 -8.46 0.60 35.24
N GLY A 107 -7.21 0.31 34.88
CA GLY A 107 -6.10 0.21 35.82
C GLY A 107 -5.79 1.54 36.48
#